data_AF-A0A8T0KYP5-F1
#
_entry.id   AF-A0A8T0KYP5-F1
#
_cell.length_a   1.000
_cell.length_b   1.000
_cell.length_c   1.000
_cell.angle_alpha   90.00
_cell.angle_beta   90.00
_cell.angle_gamma   90.00
#
_symmetry.space_group_name_H-M   'P 1'
#
loop_
_entity.id
_entity.type
_entity.pdbx_description
1 polymer ?
#
loop_
_entity_poly.entity_id
_entity_poly.type
_entity_poly.pdbx_seq_one_letter_code
_entity_poly.pdbx_strand_id
1 'polypeptide(L)'
;MVALIGAHTHCDQFTHRLFGFSKTSETDPTYSPEYAAGLRKLCENYMKDSTIAAYNDVITPVKFNNMYSKNLQRGLGLLVTDSALFTDTRTKPFVETYADDEGKFFQDFSHAIEKLSALDVKTGKEGELLLLLVEVFVYGITERRAVVDRVVMNPDGRAGKTVWSSVERLKAKKEESVLGCVTDEL
;
A
#
# COMPACT_ATOMS: atom_id res chain seq x y z
N MET A 1 5.72 -7.93 7.94
CA MET A 1 5.42 -7.04 6.80
C MET A 1 4.11 -6.34 7.10
N VAL A 2 4.16 -5.08 7.55
CA VAL A 2 2.99 -4.24 7.94
C VAL A 2 2.89 -2.99 7.06
N ALA A 3 3.95 -2.73 6.29
CA ALA A 3 4.26 -1.42 5.79
C ALA A 3 3.71 -1.17 4.37
N LEU A 4 3.32 -2.23 3.63
CA LEU A 4 3.08 -2.21 2.18
C LEU A 4 1.63 -1.94 1.71
N ILE A 5 0.69 -1.56 2.59
CA ILE A 5 -0.74 -1.64 2.26
C ILE A 5 -1.34 -0.23 2.16
N GLY A 6 -1.26 0.35 0.95
CA GLY A 6 -1.81 1.66 0.59
C GLY A 6 -2.60 1.65 -0.72
N ALA A 7 -3.28 0.55 -1.02
CA ALA A 7 -4.04 0.35 -2.26
C ALA A 7 -5.56 0.37 -2.03
N HIS A 8 -6.35 0.50 -3.11
CA HIS A 8 -7.78 0.18 -3.07
C HIS A 8 -7.95 -1.33 -3.17
N THR A 9 -8.96 -1.86 -2.49
CA THR A 9 -9.28 -3.27 -2.51
C THR A 9 -10.72 -3.43 -2.96
N HIS A 10 -10.95 -4.32 -3.93
CA HIS A 10 -12.29 -4.62 -4.43
C HIS A 10 -13.15 -5.33 -3.37
N CYS A 11 -14.45 -5.04 -3.36
CA CYS A 11 -15.38 -5.57 -2.36
C CYS A 11 -15.44 -7.10 -2.33
N ASP A 12 -15.27 -7.78 -3.46
CA ASP A 12 -15.22 -9.24 -3.55
C ASP A 12 -14.12 -9.86 -2.68
N GLN A 13 -13.05 -9.12 -2.37
CA GLN A 13 -11.93 -9.61 -1.56
C GLN A 13 -12.23 -9.65 -0.05
N PHE A 14 -13.19 -8.86 0.46
CA PHE A 14 -13.43 -8.74 1.91
C PHE A 14 -14.91 -8.78 2.32
N THR A 15 -15.85 -8.85 1.39
CA THR A 15 -17.30 -8.91 1.67
C THR A 15 -17.72 -10.14 2.47
N HIS A 16 -16.94 -11.22 2.46
CA HIS A 16 -17.13 -12.38 3.37
C HIS A 16 -17.03 -12.00 4.85
N ARG A 17 -16.38 -10.88 5.18
CA ARG A 17 -16.35 -10.31 6.53
C ARG A 17 -17.57 -9.47 6.87
N LEU A 18 -18.30 -9.01 5.85
CA LEU A 18 -19.41 -8.08 6.01
C LEU A 18 -20.76 -8.81 5.96
N PHE A 19 -20.88 -9.83 5.13
CA PHE A 19 -22.09 -10.59 4.87
C PHE A 19 -21.88 -12.07 5.19
N GLY A 20 -22.65 -12.61 6.13
CA GLY A 20 -22.59 -14.02 6.50
C GLY A 20 -21.26 -14.49 7.09
N PHE A 21 -20.58 -13.66 7.90
CA PHE A 21 -19.24 -13.97 8.45
C PHE A 21 -19.18 -15.32 9.17
N SER A 22 -20.20 -15.68 9.94
CA SER A 22 -20.30 -16.97 10.61
C SER A 22 -21.76 -17.36 10.87
N LYS A 23 -22.00 -18.57 11.37
CA LYS A 23 -23.35 -19.03 11.75
C LYS A 23 -24.00 -18.18 12.86
N THR A 24 -23.20 -17.49 13.66
CA THR A 24 -23.64 -16.74 14.85
C THR A 24 -23.44 -15.24 14.73
N SER A 25 -22.73 -14.76 13.70
CA SER A 25 -22.47 -13.34 13.47
C SER A 25 -22.51 -13.05 11.99
N GLU A 26 -23.35 -12.09 11.61
CA GLU A 26 -23.50 -11.62 10.23
C GLU A 26 -22.25 -10.86 9.74
N THR A 27 -21.60 -10.15 10.65
CA THR A 27 -20.43 -9.30 10.38
C THR A 27 -19.27 -9.69 11.29
N ASP A 28 -18.06 -9.56 10.79
CA ASP A 28 -16.82 -9.79 11.54
C ASP A 28 -16.78 -8.85 12.77
N PRO A 29 -16.71 -9.41 14.01
CA PRO A 29 -16.73 -8.63 15.24
C PRO A 29 -15.45 -7.81 15.46
N THR A 30 -14.40 -8.01 14.66
CA THR A 30 -13.17 -7.20 14.73
C THR A 30 -13.32 -5.82 14.09
N TYR A 31 -14.38 -5.60 13.31
CA TYR A 31 -14.71 -4.27 12.80
C TYR A 31 -15.34 -3.38 13.87
N SER A 32 -15.04 -2.07 13.81
CA SER A 32 -15.93 -1.07 14.41
C SER A 32 -17.33 -1.18 13.78
N PRO A 33 -18.42 -1.17 14.57
CA PRO A 33 -19.79 -1.29 14.05
C PRO A 33 -20.13 -0.24 12.99
N GLU A 34 -19.71 1.00 13.20
CA GLU A 34 -19.95 2.12 12.28
C GLU A 34 -19.21 1.92 10.96
N TYR A 35 -17.97 1.43 11.04
CA TYR A 35 -17.17 1.15 9.85
C TYR A 35 -17.75 0.00 9.03
N ALA A 36 -18.16 -1.09 9.69
CA ALA A 36 -18.82 -2.20 9.02
C ALA A 36 -20.14 -1.78 8.35
N ALA A 37 -20.94 -0.94 9.01
CA ALA A 37 -22.17 -0.40 8.42
C ALA A 37 -21.87 0.43 7.15
N GLY A 38 -20.82 1.27 7.19
CA GLY A 38 -20.35 2.02 6.03
C GLY A 38 -19.90 1.12 4.88
N LEU A 39 -19.08 0.10 5.17
CA LEU A 39 -18.61 -0.86 4.17
C LEU A 39 -19.75 -1.70 3.57
N ARG A 40 -20.73 -2.13 4.38
CA ARG A 40 -21.91 -2.85 3.88
C ARG A 40 -22.70 -2.03 2.89
N LYS A 41 -22.89 -0.73 3.15
CA LYS A 41 -23.55 0.18 2.22
C LYS A 41 -22.73 0.40 0.95
N LEU A 42 -21.42 0.59 1.08
CA LEU A 42 -20.52 0.74 -0.07
C LEU A 42 -20.57 -0.49 -0.98
N CYS A 43 -20.50 -1.68 -0.38
CA CYS A 43 -20.44 -2.95 -1.10
C CYS A 43 -21.82 -3.58 -1.36
N GLU A 44 -22.94 -2.86 -1.23
CA GLU A 44 -24.28 -3.49 -1.34
C GLU A 44 -24.55 -4.12 -2.72
N ASN A 45 -23.93 -3.58 -3.78
CA ASN A 45 -24.10 -4.02 -5.17
C ASN A 45 -22.86 -4.68 -5.77
N TYR A 46 -21.89 -5.12 -4.95
CA TYR A 46 -20.61 -5.64 -5.44
C TYR A 46 -20.73 -6.89 -6.34
N MET A 47 -21.82 -7.65 -6.23
CA MET A 47 -22.08 -8.80 -7.12
C MET A 47 -22.52 -8.37 -8.54
N LYS A 48 -23.03 -7.15 -8.69
CA LYS A 48 -23.45 -6.58 -9.98
C LYS A 48 -22.36 -5.73 -10.61
N ASP A 49 -21.50 -5.14 -9.78
CA ASP A 49 -20.39 -4.29 -10.19
C ASP A 49 -19.13 -4.66 -9.41
N SER A 50 -18.21 -5.35 -10.09
CA SER A 50 -16.92 -5.79 -9.54
C SER A 50 -15.91 -4.63 -9.39
N THR A 51 -16.21 -3.45 -9.92
CA THR A 51 -15.30 -2.30 -9.84
C THR A 51 -15.39 -1.58 -8.49
N ILE A 52 -16.43 -1.87 -7.69
CA ILE A 52 -16.61 -1.28 -6.37
C ILE A 52 -15.46 -1.70 -5.45
N ALA A 53 -14.76 -0.70 -4.94
CA ALA A 53 -13.59 -0.87 -4.08
C ALA A 53 -13.62 0.09 -2.88
N ALA A 54 -12.93 -0.31 -1.81
CA ALA A 54 -12.71 0.49 -0.62
C ALA A 54 -11.22 0.79 -0.44
N TYR A 55 -10.92 1.90 0.24
CA TYR A 55 -9.56 2.25 0.62
C TYR A 55 -9.12 1.46 1.86
N ASN A 56 -7.90 0.93 1.85
CA ASN A 56 -7.30 0.30 3.04
C ASN A 56 -7.10 1.28 4.20
N ASP A 57 -6.88 2.57 3.90
CA ASP A 57 -6.95 3.66 4.87
C ASP A 57 -8.17 4.55 4.57
N VAL A 58 -9.20 4.42 5.39
CA VAL A 58 -10.45 5.20 5.24
C VAL A 58 -10.29 6.67 5.67
N ILE A 59 -9.26 7.00 6.45
CA ILE A 59 -9.05 8.34 7.03
C ILE A 59 -8.14 9.18 6.14
N THR A 60 -7.02 8.63 5.67
CA THR A 60 -6.10 9.31 4.76
C THR A 60 -5.77 8.50 3.50
N PRO A 61 -6.78 8.25 2.64
CA PRO A 61 -6.69 7.30 1.51
C PRO A 61 -5.58 7.58 0.49
N VAL A 62 -5.13 8.83 0.40
CA VAL A 62 -4.15 9.29 -0.60
C VAL A 62 -2.83 9.75 0.04
N LYS A 63 -2.66 9.57 1.36
CA LYS A 63 -1.43 9.96 2.06
C LYS A 63 -0.72 8.73 2.57
N PHE A 64 0.57 8.66 2.29
CA PHE A 64 1.44 7.66 2.87
C PHE A 64 1.95 8.16 4.22
N ASN A 65 1.35 7.66 5.30
CA ASN A 65 1.60 8.08 6.69
C ASN A 65 1.32 6.92 7.66
N ASN A 66 1.35 7.15 8.97
CA ASN A 66 1.08 6.10 9.96
C ASN A 66 -0.40 5.89 10.31
N MET A 67 -1.33 6.54 9.60
CA MET A 67 -2.76 6.47 9.88
C MET A 67 -3.32 5.06 9.70
N TYR A 68 -2.78 4.29 8.77
CA TYR A 68 -3.10 2.86 8.63
C TYR A 68 -2.91 2.12 9.96
N SER A 69 -1.78 2.29 10.66
CA SER A 69 -1.54 1.65 11.96
C SER A 69 -2.50 2.13 13.05
N LYS A 70 -2.82 3.44 13.08
CA LYS A 70 -3.82 4.02 14.00
C LYS A 70 -5.22 3.46 13.75
N ASN A 71 -5.56 3.21 12.50
CA ASN A 71 -6.85 2.65 12.10
C ASN A 71 -7.03 1.21 12.56
N LEU A 72 -5.96 0.38 12.54
CA LEU A 72 -6.03 -1.00 13.01
C LEU A 72 -6.44 -1.07 14.49
N GLN A 73 -5.92 -0.18 15.33
CA GLN A 73 -6.27 -0.09 16.75
C GLN A 73 -7.76 0.23 16.98
N ARG A 74 -8.39 0.89 16.01
CA ARG A 74 -9.78 1.37 16.06
C ARG A 74 -10.77 0.38 15.41
N GLY A 75 -10.30 -0.81 15.00
CA GLY A 75 -11.13 -1.77 14.25
C GLY A 75 -11.49 -1.29 12.85
N LEU A 76 -10.64 -0.46 12.23
CA LEU A 76 -10.81 0.09 10.89
C LEU A 76 -9.93 -0.61 9.84
N GLY A 77 -9.45 -1.83 10.11
CA GLY A 77 -8.64 -2.62 9.18
C GLY A 77 -9.53 -3.39 8.17
N LEU A 78 -9.40 -3.08 6.88
CA LEU A 78 -10.26 -3.58 5.81
C LEU A 78 -10.14 -5.09 5.57
N LEU A 79 -8.93 -5.63 5.60
CA LEU A 79 -8.70 -7.05 5.36
C LEU A 79 -8.65 -7.85 6.67
N VAL A 80 -8.94 -9.15 6.59
CA VAL A 80 -8.74 -10.09 7.72
C VAL A 80 -7.29 -9.99 8.21
N THR A 81 -6.34 -9.91 7.29
CA THR A 81 -4.92 -9.77 7.59
C THR A 81 -4.60 -8.48 8.34
N ASP A 82 -5.28 -7.38 8.02
CA ASP A 82 -5.08 -6.10 8.71
C ASP A 82 -5.52 -6.20 10.18
N SER A 83 -6.67 -6.83 10.42
CA SER A 83 -7.16 -7.07 11.78
C SER A 83 -6.29 -8.08 12.53
N ALA A 84 -5.74 -9.08 11.83
CA ALA A 84 -4.79 -10.04 12.38
C ALA A 84 -3.50 -9.36 12.88
N LEU A 85 -3.03 -8.30 12.22
CA LEU A 85 -1.84 -7.56 12.66
C LEU A 85 -1.98 -6.96 14.05
N PHE A 86 -3.18 -6.50 14.42
CA PHE A 86 -3.42 -5.91 15.73
C PHE A 86 -3.89 -6.93 16.78
N THR A 87 -4.52 -8.03 16.36
CA THR A 87 -5.01 -9.08 17.27
C THR A 87 -3.96 -10.12 17.62
N ASP A 88 -2.98 -10.38 16.75
CA ASP A 88 -1.86 -11.28 17.04
C ASP A 88 -0.85 -10.61 17.99
N THR A 89 -0.56 -11.27 19.11
CA THR A 89 0.33 -10.77 20.17
C THR A 89 1.75 -10.47 19.71
N ARG A 90 2.22 -11.12 18.63
CA ARG A 90 3.57 -10.94 18.08
C ARG A 90 3.69 -9.68 17.24
N THR A 91 2.62 -9.30 16.55
CA THR A 91 2.61 -8.14 15.64
C THR A 91 2.03 -6.90 16.28
N LYS A 92 1.13 -7.05 17.25
CA LYS A 92 0.47 -5.96 17.97
C LYS A 92 1.44 -4.87 18.50
N PRO A 93 2.58 -5.20 19.14
CA PRO A 93 3.51 -4.18 19.65
C PRO A 93 4.10 -3.30 18.54
N PHE A 94 4.30 -3.86 17.34
CA PHE A 94 4.78 -3.09 16.19
C PHE A 94 3.69 -2.15 15.66
N VAL A 95 2.44 -2.61 15.59
CA VAL A 95 1.29 -1.77 15.21
C VAL A 95 1.15 -0.60 16.18
N GLU A 96 1.25 -0.85 17.48
CA GLU A 96 1.21 0.20 18.52
C GLU A 96 2.36 1.19 18.35
N THR A 97 3.59 0.68 18.19
CA THR A 97 4.78 1.52 17.96
C THR A 97 4.60 2.43 16.73
N TYR A 98 4.13 1.88 15.62
CA TYR A 98 3.94 2.64 14.39
C TYR A 98 2.79 3.63 14.48
N ALA A 99 1.72 3.31 15.22
CA ALA A 99 0.62 4.24 15.46
C ALA A 99 1.07 5.45 16.30
N ASP A 100 1.95 5.23 17.27
CA ASP A 100 2.43 6.29 18.17
C ASP A 100 3.57 7.12 17.55
N ASP A 101 4.45 6.49 16.76
CA ASP A 101 5.64 7.12 16.18
C ASP A 101 5.68 6.95 14.65
N GLU A 102 5.31 8.01 13.94
CA GLU A 102 5.35 8.07 12.48
C GLU A 102 6.80 8.03 11.93
N GLY A 103 7.77 8.58 12.66
CA GLY A 103 9.18 8.51 12.28
C GLY A 103 9.70 7.07 12.30
N LYS A 104 9.33 6.31 13.33
CA LYS A 104 9.67 4.88 13.43
C LYS A 104 9.00 4.07 12.33
N PHE A 105 7.74 4.37 12.00
CA PHE A 105 7.04 3.74 10.87
C PHE A 105 7.81 3.94 9.56
N PHE A 106 8.20 5.17 9.22
CA PHE A 106 8.93 5.43 7.98
C PHE A 106 10.33 4.81 7.97
N GLN A 107 11.03 4.83 9.11
CA GLN A 107 12.35 4.20 9.24
C GLN A 107 12.30 2.69 8.99
N ASP A 108 11.34 1.99 9.58
CA ASP A 108 11.22 0.54 9.37
C ASP A 108 10.63 0.21 8.00
N PHE A 109 9.74 1.05 7.47
CA PHE A 109 9.23 0.92 6.11
C PHE A 109 10.39 0.97 5.10
N SER A 110 11.25 2.00 5.14
CA SER A 110 12.35 2.13 4.18
C SER A 110 13.30 0.94 4.26
N HIS A 111 13.69 0.52 5.47
CA HIS A 111 14.57 -0.63 5.67
C HIS A 111 13.92 -1.96 5.20
N ALA A 112 12.60 -2.10 5.35
CA ALA A 112 11.88 -3.26 4.83
C ALA A 112 11.85 -3.30 3.30
N ILE A 113 11.63 -2.15 2.63
CA ILE A 113 11.68 -2.04 1.17
C ILE A 113 13.09 -2.32 0.64
N GLU A 114 14.13 -1.79 1.30
CA GLU A 114 15.52 -2.09 0.95
C GLU A 114 15.79 -3.59 0.97
N LYS A 115 15.38 -4.29 2.04
CA LYS A 115 15.53 -5.75 2.13
C LYS A 115 14.72 -6.49 1.07
N LEU A 116 13.47 -6.07 0.83
CA LEU A 116 12.60 -6.69 -0.17
C LEU A 116 13.18 -6.53 -1.58
N SER A 117 13.76 -5.37 -1.88
CA SER A 117 14.40 -5.09 -3.18
C SER A 117 15.64 -5.94 -3.45
N ALA A 118 16.22 -6.55 -2.40
CA ALA A 118 17.39 -7.42 -2.50
C ALA A 118 17.04 -8.91 -2.51
N LEU A 119 15.76 -9.29 -2.36
CA LEU A 119 15.34 -10.69 -2.39
C LEU A 119 15.31 -11.23 -3.82
N ASP A 120 15.95 -12.39 -4.04
CA ASP A 120 15.95 -13.15 -5.30
C ASP A 120 16.30 -12.35 -6.56
N VAL A 121 17.15 -11.32 -6.41
CA VAL A 121 17.64 -10.55 -7.56
C VAL A 121 18.55 -11.46 -8.40
N LYS A 122 18.08 -11.78 -9.61
CA LYS A 122 18.90 -12.44 -10.64
C LYS A 122 20.00 -11.47 -11.08
N THR A 123 21.25 -11.74 -10.70
CA THR A 123 22.41 -10.96 -11.13
C THR A 123 23.15 -11.67 -12.28
N GLY A 124 23.69 -10.92 -13.25
CA GLY A 124 24.56 -11.46 -14.31
C GLY A 124 23.84 -11.81 -15.62
N LYS A 125 24.38 -12.78 -16.39
CA LYS A 125 23.88 -13.16 -17.73
C LYS A 125 22.60 -14.01 -17.71
N GLU A 126 22.10 -14.38 -16.53
CA GLU A 126 20.89 -15.19 -16.33
C GLU A 126 19.64 -14.36 -16.00
N GLY A 127 19.77 -13.04 -15.94
CA GLY A 127 18.64 -12.13 -15.77
C GLY A 127 18.24 -11.52 -17.11
N GLU A 128 17.08 -11.92 -17.64
CA GLU A 128 16.24 -10.91 -18.29
C GLU A 128 15.99 -9.83 -17.24
N LEU A 129 16.12 -8.58 -17.65
CA LEU A 129 16.06 -7.40 -16.78
C LEU A 129 14.65 -7.30 -16.16
N LEU A 130 14.38 -8.07 -15.11
CA LEU A 130 13.23 -7.89 -14.23
C LEU A 130 13.53 -6.65 -13.39
N LEU A 131 13.34 -5.50 -14.02
CA LEU A 131 12.97 -4.28 -13.33
C LEU A 131 11.74 -4.64 -12.49
N LEU A 132 11.94 -5.03 -11.24
CA LEU A 132 10.99 -4.76 -10.19
C LEU A 132 10.83 -3.23 -10.20
N LEU A 133 9.96 -2.72 -11.06
CA LEU A 133 9.42 -1.38 -10.96
C LEU A 133 8.60 -1.37 -9.69
N VAL A 134 9.27 -1.25 -8.55
CA VAL A 134 8.65 -0.72 -7.36
C VAL A 134 8.52 0.78 -7.63
N GLU A 135 7.54 1.16 -8.46
CA GLU A 135 7.07 2.53 -8.50
C GLU A 135 6.37 2.81 -7.16
N VAL A 136 7.17 3.02 -6.11
CA VAL A 136 6.67 3.69 -4.92
C VAL A 136 6.50 5.14 -5.32
N PHE A 137 5.30 5.52 -5.77
CA PHE A 137 4.91 6.92 -5.80
C PHE A 137 4.82 7.42 -4.34
N VAL A 138 5.97 7.77 -3.75
CA VAL A 138 6.03 8.55 -2.51
C VAL A 138 5.62 9.99 -2.87
N TYR A 139 4.34 10.21 -3.13
CA TYR A 139 3.80 11.56 -3.26
C TYR A 139 3.61 12.12 -1.86
N GLY A 140 4.58 12.91 -1.40
CA GLY A 140 4.44 13.72 -0.19
C GLY A 140 5.56 13.58 0.82
N ILE A 141 6.80 13.74 0.41
CA ILE A 141 7.81 14.33 1.30
C ILE A 141 8.07 15.74 0.77
N THR A 142 7.70 16.70 1.60
CA THR A 142 7.92 18.15 1.51
C THR A 142 9.09 18.54 0.60
N GLU A 143 8.79 19.35 -0.41
CA GLU A 143 9.69 20.12 -1.28
C GLU A 143 11.19 19.72 -1.33
N ARG A 144 11.60 19.31 -2.55
CA ARG A 144 12.99 19.26 -3.08
C ARG A 144 13.82 18.00 -2.78
N ARG A 145 13.43 16.88 -3.37
CA ARG A 145 14.26 16.02 -4.26
C ARG A 145 13.63 14.62 -4.29
N ALA A 146 13.03 14.26 -5.41
CA ALA A 146 12.94 12.85 -5.77
C ALA A 146 14.35 12.43 -6.23
N VAL A 147 15.04 11.65 -5.42
CA VAL A 147 16.23 10.92 -5.89
C VAL A 147 15.73 9.54 -6.29
N VAL A 148 15.55 9.33 -7.60
CA VAL A 148 15.42 7.98 -8.13
C VAL A 148 16.83 7.42 -8.18
N ASP A 149 17.28 6.79 -7.09
CA ASP A 149 18.54 6.07 -7.10
C ASP A 149 18.32 4.77 -7.90
N ARG A 150 18.75 4.78 -9.16
CA ARG A 150 18.86 3.55 -9.95
C ARG A 150 20.04 2.76 -9.40
N VAL A 151 19.77 1.80 -8.52
CA VAL A 151 20.81 0.90 -7.98
C VAL A 151 21.27 -0.03 -9.09
N VAL A 152 22.47 0.19 -9.62
CA VAL A 152 23.14 -0.72 -10.55
C VAL A 152 23.98 -1.68 -9.72
N MET A 153 23.59 -2.96 -9.69
CA MET A 153 24.37 -4.00 -9.03
C MET A 153 25.58 -4.37 -9.87
N ASN A 154 26.76 -4.38 -9.24
CA ASN A 154 27.98 -4.86 -9.89
C ASN A 154 27.96 -6.39 -10.03
N PRO A 155 28.68 -6.97 -11.01
CA PRO A 155 28.73 -8.42 -11.24
C PRO A 155 29.35 -9.23 -10.07
N ASP A 156 29.87 -8.56 -9.04
CA ASP A 156 30.36 -9.17 -7.80
C ASP A 156 29.33 -9.18 -6.65
N GLY A 157 28.07 -8.80 -6.93
CA GLY A 157 26.98 -8.81 -5.96
C GLY A 157 27.01 -7.67 -4.94
N ARG A 158 27.89 -6.68 -5.10
CA ARG A 158 27.92 -5.48 -4.26
C ARG A 158 27.08 -4.37 -4.91
N ALA A 159 26.28 -3.68 -4.09
CA ALA A 159 25.59 -2.47 -4.49
C ALA A 159 26.62 -1.38 -4.87
N GLY A 160 26.82 -1.17 -6.16
CA GLY A 160 27.67 -0.10 -6.67
C GLY A 160 26.93 1.23 -6.54
N LYS A 161 27.32 2.07 -5.58
CA LYS A 161 26.88 3.47 -5.54
C LYS A 161 27.52 4.23 -6.69
N THR A 162 26.94 4.16 -7.88
CA THR A 162 27.33 5.06 -8.97
C THR A 162 26.34 6.21 -9.00
N VAL A 163 26.69 7.31 -8.33
CA VAL A 163 25.93 8.57 -8.39
C VAL A 163 26.06 9.13 -9.80
N TRP A 164 25.04 8.97 -10.62
CA TRP A 164 24.88 9.76 -11.84
C TRP A 164 23.96 10.94 -11.54
N SER A 165 24.55 12.13 -11.37
CA SER A 165 23.78 13.37 -11.29
C SER A 165 23.28 13.77 -12.69
N SER A 166 22.20 13.16 -13.16
CA SER A 166 21.44 13.73 -14.28
C SER A 166 20.45 14.74 -13.70
N VAL A 167 20.83 16.02 -13.75
CA VAL A 167 19.91 17.14 -13.52
C VAL A 167 18.94 17.20 -14.70
N GLU A 168 17.88 16.40 -14.67
CA GLU A 168 16.75 16.62 -15.59
C GLU A 168 15.86 17.73 -15.04
N ARG A 169 16.05 18.92 -15.61
CA ARG A 169 15.08 20.01 -15.51
C ARG A 169 13.79 19.55 -16.20
N LEU A 170 12.81 19.09 -15.43
CA LEU A 170 11.41 19.05 -15.87
C LEU A 170 10.89 20.49 -15.96
N LYS A 171 11.29 21.19 -17.04
CA LYS A 171 10.51 22.31 -17.56
C LYS A 171 9.31 21.71 -18.29
N ALA A 172 8.12 22.06 -17.82
CA ALA A 172 6.87 22.10 -18.59
C ALA A 172 6.52 20.84 -19.40
N LYS A 173 5.81 19.90 -18.76
CA LYS A 173 4.65 19.25 -19.39
C LYS A 173 3.57 19.05 -18.32
N LYS A 174 2.93 20.16 -18.01
CA LYS A 174 1.62 20.22 -17.37
C LYS A 174 0.60 20.05 -18.52
N GLU A 175 -0.46 19.31 -18.25
CA GLU A 175 -1.62 19.05 -19.13
C GLU A 175 -1.38 18.08 -20.30
N GLU A 176 -2.39 17.22 -20.55
CA GLU A 176 -2.48 16.14 -21.55
C GLU A 176 -1.72 14.82 -21.27
N SER A 177 -2.13 14.03 -20.25
CA SER A 177 -2.21 12.56 -20.40
C SER A 177 -3.07 11.83 -19.33
N VAL A 178 -4.21 12.38 -18.89
CA VAL A 178 -5.23 11.58 -18.17
C VAL A 178 -6.63 11.99 -18.62
N LEU A 179 -6.81 12.11 -19.93
CA LEU A 179 -8.10 12.17 -20.59
C LEU A 179 -7.98 11.31 -21.86
N GLY A 180 -8.15 9.99 -21.71
CA GLY A 180 -7.89 9.07 -22.82
C GLY A 180 -8.25 7.61 -22.58
N CYS A 181 -9.19 7.33 -21.67
CA CYS A 181 -9.79 6.00 -21.52
C CYS A 181 -11.26 6.10 -21.08
N VAL A 182 -12.04 6.99 -21.71
CA VAL A 182 -13.50 6.85 -21.85
C VAL A 182 -13.88 7.64 -23.11
N THR A 183 -14.17 6.93 -24.20
CA THR A 183 -15.27 7.12 -25.17
C THR A 183 -14.90 6.46 -26.50
N ASP A 184 -15.41 5.26 -26.73
CA ASP A 184 -15.76 4.75 -28.06
C ASP A 184 -17.00 3.86 -27.87
N GLU A 185 -18.19 4.47 -28.03
CA GLU A 185 -19.43 3.95 -28.63
C GLU A 185 -20.59 4.91 -28.30
N LEU A 186 -20.73 5.95 -29.14
CA LEU A 186 -21.96 6.38 -29.83
C LEU A 186 -21.63 7.52 -30.80
#